data_AF-A0A067NK78-F1
#
_entry.id   AF-A0A067NK78-F1
#
_cell.length_a   1.000
_cell.length_b   1.000
_cell.length_c   1.000
_cell.angle_alpha   90.00
_cell.angle_beta   90.00
_cell.angle_gamma   90.00
#
_symmetry.space_group_name_H-M   'P 1'
#
loop_
_entity.id
_entity.type
_entity.pdbx_description
1 polymer ?
#
loop_
_entity_poly.entity_id
_entity_poly.type
_entity_poly.pdbx_seq_one_letter_code
_entity_poly.pdbx_strand_id
1 'polypeptide(L)'
;MAPKPPQTSSKAQNRSNLPSSSINKSKRGPAKQPLPTSERLKRLFTSLCAQIDGGHFSNAIKTCDKILRLEPTDPDARQTKLFLLLQTEQYDAALELINSGKDEIRYAFERAYSLYRSQRESEAAEQLEALGEGGHRGVVHLEAQLNYRQGSYQTACDLYSQLLDTSDPHSEEHSDVLTNLQASQSHLDFINSAFLHVLGTLPSSLANSLESSPPPSQPTPAIKVSVPPPSVESPEAHVKDAPKKPRKSRVPAGVVPGVTPPPDPERWLKKSERSTFSQGRRRKTGAGGATQGAASVDVGASISTPKGTGSKGKKKK
;
A
#
# COMPACT_ATOMS: atom_id res chain seq x y z
N MET A 1 -18.90 33.10 -75.79
CA MET A 1 -19.16 34.55 -75.59
C MET A 1 -20.53 34.73 -74.97
N ALA A 2 -20.58 35.49 -73.87
CA ALA A 2 -21.73 36.13 -73.21
C ALA A 2 -21.83 35.78 -71.71
N PRO A 3 -22.12 36.76 -70.83
CA PRO A 3 -21.51 36.89 -69.51
C PRO A 3 -22.47 36.67 -68.33
N LYS A 4 -21.90 36.54 -67.12
CA LYS A 4 -22.63 36.58 -65.83
C LYS A 4 -23.43 37.88 -65.67
N PRO A 5 -24.58 37.85 -64.99
CA PRO A 5 -25.12 39.01 -64.28
C PRO A 5 -25.04 38.85 -62.74
N PRO A 6 -25.16 39.98 -62.00
CA PRO A 6 -24.43 40.22 -60.76
C PRO A 6 -25.28 40.12 -59.49
N GLN A 7 -24.57 40.11 -58.35
CA GLN A 7 -25.15 40.32 -57.03
C GLN A 7 -25.74 41.73 -56.88
N THR A 8 -26.86 41.83 -56.17
CA THR A 8 -27.29 43.07 -55.53
C THR A 8 -27.59 42.81 -54.06
N SER A 9 -26.87 43.54 -53.22
CA SER A 9 -27.07 43.68 -51.79
C SER A 9 -28.25 44.62 -51.53
N SER A 10 -29.16 44.26 -50.63
CA SER A 10 -29.95 45.25 -49.90
C SER A 10 -29.97 44.91 -48.41
N LYS A 11 -29.54 45.90 -47.64
CA LYS A 11 -29.40 45.91 -46.18
C LYS A 11 -30.70 46.46 -45.63
N ALA A 12 -31.42 45.70 -44.81
CA ALA A 12 -32.56 46.20 -44.05
C ALA A 12 -32.35 45.86 -42.58
N GLN A 13 -32.01 46.89 -41.80
CA GLN A 13 -32.18 46.90 -40.35
C GLN A 13 -33.67 47.10 -40.07
N ASN A 14 -34.29 46.22 -39.30
CA ASN A 14 -35.28 46.71 -38.34
C ASN A 14 -35.39 45.82 -37.11
N ARG A 15 -35.42 46.50 -35.96
CA ARG A 15 -35.54 45.94 -34.62
C ARG A 15 -37.00 45.58 -34.37
N SER A 16 -37.25 44.43 -33.75
CA SER A 16 -38.42 44.25 -32.89
C SER A 16 -38.05 43.38 -31.69
N ASN A 17 -38.21 43.99 -30.52
CA ASN A 17 -38.07 43.38 -29.21
C ASN A 17 -39.07 42.23 -29.06
N LEU A 18 -38.57 41.02 -28.81
CA LEU A 18 -39.34 39.92 -28.24
C LEU A 18 -39.04 39.85 -26.73
N PRO A 19 -40.05 39.77 -25.85
CA PRO A 19 -39.82 39.75 -24.42
C PRO A 19 -39.17 38.41 -24.02
N SER A 20 -38.11 38.50 -23.22
CA SER A 20 -37.45 37.35 -22.61
C SER A 20 -38.45 36.54 -21.79
N SER A 21 -38.67 35.28 -22.15
CA SER A 21 -39.45 34.36 -21.33
C SER A 21 -38.76 34.20 -19.98
N SER A 22 -39.43 34.66 -18.93
CA SER A 22 -38.98 34.46 -17.56
C SER A 22 -38.96 32.96 -17.27
N ILE A 23 -37.76 32.41 -17.11
CA ILE A 23 -37.55 31.06 -16.58
C ILE A 23 -38.25 31.01 -15.21
N ASN A 24 -39.36 30.28 -15.14
CA ASN A 24 -40.04 29.96 -13.89
C ASN A 24 -39.04 29.25 -12.97
N LYS A 25 -38.49 29.99 -12.00
CA LYS A 25 -37.80 29.40 -10.85
C LYS A 25 -38.85 28.63 -10.06
N SER A 26 -38.93 27.32 -10.34
CA SER A 26 -39.62 26.35 -9.51
C SER A 26 -39.24 26.61 -8.04
N LYS A 27 -40.21 27.02 -7.23
CA LYS A 27 -40.06 27.16 -5.78
C LYS A 27 -39.68 25.78 -5.25
N ARG A 28 -38.41 25.60 -4.86
CA ARG A 28 -37.97 24.42 -4.10
C ARG A 28 -38.86 24.34 -2.86
N GLY A 29 -39.64 23.27 -2.74
CA GLY A 29 -40.43 22.99 -1.55
C GLY A 29 -39.53 22.91 -0.30
N PRO A 30 -40.12 23.01 0.91
CA PRO A 30 -39.35 22.95 2.15
C PRO A 30 -38.53 21.66 2.17
N ALA A 31 -37.25 21.77 2.53
CA ALA A 31 -36.35 20.63 2.62
C ALA A 31 -36.95 19.61 3.60
N LYS A 32 -37.26 18.41 3.11
CA LYS A 32 -37.76 17.31 3.95
C LYS A 32 -36.77 17.12 5.10
N GLN A 33 -37.28 17.13 6.32
CA GLN A 33 -36.43 16.87 7.49
C GLN A 33 -35.78 15.49 7.35
N PRO A 34 -34.50 15.35 7.75
CA PRO A 34 -33.81 14.07 7.65
C PRO A 34 -34.59 13.02 8.45
N LEU A 35 -34.71 11.82 7.88
CA LEU A 35 -35.33 10.68 8.55
C LEU A 35 -34.73 10.48 9.96
N PRO A 36 -35.51 10.00 10.94
CA PRO A 36 -35.00 9.74 12.28
C PRO A 36 -33.84 8.74 12.23
N THR A 37 -32.86 8.90 13.12
CA THR A 37 -31.61 8.11 13.13
C THR A 37 -31.88 6.60 13.13
N SER A 38 -32.85 6.15 13.92
CA SER A 38 -33.26 4.73 13.97
C SER A 38 -33.72 4.18 12.61
N GLU A 39 -34.51 4.95 11.85
CA GLU A 39 -34.97 4.50 10.53
C GLU A 39 -33.84 4.52 9.50
N ARG A 40 -32.93 5.50 9.60
CA ARG A 40 -31.73 5.55 8.76
C ARG A 40 -30.84 4.34 9.01
N LEU A 41 -30.63 3.96 10.27
CA LEU A 41 -29.87 2.77 10.65
C LEU A 41 -30.50 1.50 10.07
N LYS A 42 -31.81 1.31 10.22
CA LYS A 42 -32.52 0.16 9.63
C LYS A 42 -32.26 0.04 8.13
N ARG A 43 -32.39 1.15 7.38
CA ARG A 43 -32.12 1.17 5.93
C ARG A 43 -30.65 0.86 5.60
N LEU A 44 -29.71 1.34 6.42
CA LEU A 44 -28.29 1.07 6.24
C LEU A 44 -27.97 -0.41 6.47
N PHE A 45 -28.52 -1.02 7.53
CA PHE A 45 -28.35 -2.46 7.79
C PHE A 45 -28.99 -3.33 6.71
N THR A 46 -30.20 -2.99 6.23
CA THR A 46 -30.80 -3.70 5.08
C THR A 46 -29.91 -3.62 3.84
N SER A 47 -29.35 -2.43 3.56
CA SER A 47 -28.40 -2.27 2.45
C SER A 47 -27.09 -3.01 2.68
N LEU A 48 -26.62 -3.11 3.92
CA LEU A 48 -25.39 -3.81 4.28
C LEU A 48 -25.54 -5.31 4.01
N CYS A 49 -26.63 -5.93 4.49
CA CYS A 49 -26.93 -7.34 4.20
C CYS A 49 -26.96 -7.60 2.69
N ALA A 50 -27.73 -6.81 1.93
CA ALA A 50 -27.81 -6.98 0.47
C ALA A 50 -26.45 -6.80 -0.24
N GLN A 51 -25.56 -5.95 0.28
CA GLN A 51 -24.21 -5.78 -0.27
C GLN A 51 -23.30 -6.96 0.04
N ILE A 52 -23.42 -7.55 1.24
CA ILE A 52 -22.67 -8.74 1.65
C ILE A 52 -23.12 -9.94 0.83
N ASP A 53 -24.43 -10.16 0.73
CA ASP A 53 -25.03 -11.25 -0.07
C ASP A 53 -24.67 -11.13 -1.56
N GLY A 54 -24.57 -9.90 -2.06
CA GLY A 54 -24.14 -9.61 -3.42
C GLY A 54 -22.62 -9.61 -3.65
N GLY A 55 -21.80 -9.89 -2.63
CA GLY A 55 -20.32 -9.88 -2.73
C GLY A 55 -19.72 -8.48 -2.95
N HIS A 56 -20.48 -7.41 -2.74
CA HIS A 56 -20.06 -6.03 -2.94
C HIS A 56 -19.29 -5.47 -1.73
N PHE A 57 -18.22 -6.15 -1.32
CA PHE A 57 -17.52 -5.90 -0.06
C PHE A 57 -16.99 -4.47 0.12
N SER A 58 -16.45 -3.86 -0.94
CA SER A 58 -15.96 -2.47 -0.88
C SER A 58 -17.08 -1.45 -0.60
N ASN A 59 -18.31 -1.74 -1.05
CA ASN A 59 -19.48 -0.91 -0.75
C ASN A 59 -20.01 -1.20 0.65
N ALA A 60 -19.99 -2.48 1.07
CA ALA A 60 -20.35 -2.89 2.42
C ALA A 60 -19.49 -2.19 3.48
N ILE A 61 -18.16 -2.11 3.30
CA ILE A 61 -17.25 -1.38 4.19
C ILE A 61 -17.66 0.09 4.32
N LYS A 62 -17.94 0.76 3.19
CA LYS A 62 -18.41 2.16 3.19
C LYS A 62 -19.77 2.33 3.89
N THR A 63 -20.62 1.30 3.86
CA THR A 63 -21.90 1.29 4.57
C THR A 63 -21.67 1.11 6.07
N CYS A 64 -20.76 0.23 6.51
CA CYS A 64 -20.34 0.15 7.91
C CYS A 64 -19.80 1.49 8.42
N ASP A 65 -18.98 2.20 7.63
CA ASP A 65 -18.52 3.55 8.01
C ASP A 65 -19.65 4.57 8.16
N LYS A 66 -20.76 4.41 7.42
CA LYS A 66 -21.95 5.28 7.58
C LYS A 66 -22.69 4.94 8.86
N ILE A 67 -22.78 3.65 9.22
CA ILE A 67 -23.42 3.19 10.46
C ILE A 67 -22.61 3.68 11.65
N LEU A 68 -21.30 3.43 11.68
CA LEU A 68 -20.40 3.84 12.76
C LEU A 68 -20.30 5.36 12.93
N ARG A 69 -20.62 6.15 11.90
CA ARG A 69 -20.77 7.61 12.02
C ARG A 69 -22.04 8.05 12.75
N LEU A 70 -23.09 7.23 12.70
CA LEU A 70 -24.33 7.47 13.43
C LEU A 70 -24.26 6.87 14.84
N GLU A 71 -23.63 5.70 14.97
CA GLU A 71 -23.50 4.95 16.21
C GLU A 71 -22.07 4.37 16.32
N PRO A 72 -21.12 5.14 16.87
CA PRO A 72 -19.71 4.72 16.95
C PRO A 72 -19.44 3.49 17.81
N THR A 73 -20.37 3.15 18.68
CA THR A 73 -20.27 2.02 19.63
C THR A 73 -21.04 0.79 19.17
N ASP A 74 -21.60 0.79 17.95
CA ASP A 74 -22.35 -0.35 17.43
C ASP A 74 -21.41 -1.57 17.23
N PRO A 75 -21.61 -2.67 17.99
CA PRO A 75 -20.70 -3.81 17.95
C PRO A 75 -20.81 -4.59 16.64
N ASP A 76 -22.01 -4.66 16.05
CA ASP A 76 -22.28 -5.47 14.86
C ASP A 76 -21.67 -4.85 13.60
N ALA A 77 -21.80 -3.54 13.41
CA ALA A 77 -21.20 -2.80 12.32
C ALA A 77 -19.68 -2.79 12.42
N ARG A 78 -19.13 -2.71 13.64
CA ARG A 78 -17.68 -2.81 13.87
C ARG A 78 -17.16 -4.19 13.51
N GLN A 79 -17.79 -5.25 14.05
CA GLN A 79 -17.42 -6.63 13.78
C GLN A 79 -17.55 -6.96 12.29
N THR A 80 -18.65 -6.55 11.66
CA THR A 80 -18.86 -6.75 10.22
C THR A 80 -17.83 -5.99 9.40
N LYS A 81 -17.49 -4.75 9.76
CA LYS A 81 -16.40 -4.02 9.11
C LYS A 81 -15.08 -4.77 9.22
N LEU A 82 -14.75 -5.31 10.39
CA LEU A 82 -13.52 -6.07 10.60
C LEU A 82 -13.47 -7.30 9.67
N PHE A 83 -14.51 -8.13 9.66
CA PHE A 83 -14.56 -9.30 8.77
C PHE A 83 -14.46 -8.93 7.29
N LEU A 84 -15.10 -7.85 6.87
CA LEU A 84 -14.99 -7.38 5.49
C LEU A 84 -13.57 -6.90 5.14
N LEU A 85 -12.88 -6.26 6.08
CA LEU A 85 -11.48 -5.86 5.89
C LEU A 85 -10.58 -7.09 5.77
N LEU A 86 -10.76 -8.10 6.61
CA LEU A 86 -10.01 -9.36 6.53
C LEU A 86 -10.26 -10.11 5.21
N GLN A 87 -11.53 -10.23 4.81
CA GLN A 87 -11.94 -10.88 3.57
C GLN A 87 -11.38 -10.17 2.32
N THR A 88 -11.19 -8.86 2.40
CA THR A 88 -10.62 -8.05 1.31
C THR A 88 -9.12 -7.79 1.48
N GLU A 89 -8.47 -8.52 2.39
CA GLU A 89 -7.03 -8.48 2.65
C GLU A 89 -6.48 -7.11 3.07
N GLN A 90 -7.32 -6.27 3.65
CA GLN A 90 -6.95 -4.94 4.17
C GLN A 90 -6.50 -5.04 5.63
N TYR A 91 -5.38 -5.73 5.88
CA TYR A 91 -4.89 -6.05 7.23
C TYR A 91 -4.49 -4.82 8.05
N ASP A 92 -3.87 -3.81 7.44
CA ASP A 92 -3.48 -2.59 8.17
C ASP A 92 -4.71 -1.82 8.67
N ALA A 93 -5.74 -1.68 7.83
CA ALA A 93 -7.01 -1.07 8.22
C ALA A 93 -7.75 -1.90 9.27
N ALA A 94 -7.64 -3.24 9.23
CA ALA A 94 -8.17 -4.11 10.26
C ALA A 94 -7.47 -3.89 11.60
N LEU A 95 -6.13 -3.79 11.61
CA LEU A 95 -5.34 -3.50 12.81
C LEU A 95 -5.66 -2.11 13.38
N GLU A 96 -5.79 -1.08 12.55
CA GLU A 96 -6.25 0.25 12.98
C GLU A 96 -7.64 0.20 13.62
N LEU A 97 -8.56 -0.56 13.01
CA LEU A 97 -9.90 -0.75 13.56
C LEU A 97 -9.85 -1.47 14.90
N ILE A 98 -8.99 -2.47 15.09
CA ILE A 98 -8.84 -3.17 16.39
C ILE A 98 -8.23 -2.22 17.43
N ASN A 99 -7.14 -1.52 17.10
CA ASN A 99 -6.42 -0.61 17.98
C ASN A 99 -7.27 0.59 18.46
N SER A 100 -8.21 1.05 17.64
CA SER A 100 -9.13 2.12 18.03
C SER A 100 -10.22 1.67 19.02
N GLY A 101 -10.25 0.39 19.38
CA GLY A 101 -11.26 -0.23 20.23
C GLY A 101 -10.88 -0.26 21.69
N LYS A 102 -11.88 -0.53 22.54
CA LYS A 102 -11.66 -0.82 23.96
C LYS A 102 -11.60 -2.32 24.25
N ASP A 103 -12.06 -3.15 23.32
CA ASP A 103 -12.17 -4.59 23.47
C ASP A 103 -11.05 -5.31 22.72
N GLU A 104 -9.79 -5.11 23.16
CA GLU A 104 -8.61 -5.73 22.53
C GLU A 104 -8.68 -7.26 22.58
N ILE A 105 -9.20 -7.81 23.68
CA ILE A 105 -9.33 -9.26 23.90
C ILE A 105 -10.30 -9.90 22.91
N ARG A 106 -11.40 -9.20 22.55
CA ARG A 106 -12.44 -9.75 21.67
C ARG A 106 -11.92 -10.07 20.27
N TYR A 107 -10.96 -9.28 19.79
CA TYR A 107 -10.41 -9.38 18.44
C TYR A 107 -8.94 -9.81 18.43
N ALA A 108 -8.47 -10.44 19.52
CA ALA A 108 -7.08 -10.85 19.66
C ALA A 108 -6.67 -11.87 18.59
N PHE A 109 -7.57 -12.80 18.21
CA PHE A 109 -7.32 -13.73 17.11
C PHE A 109 -7.19 -13.00 15.75
N GLU A 110 -8.14 -12.12 15.42
CA GLU A 110 -8.10 -11.34 14.17
C GLU A 110 -6.87 -10.43 14.10
N ARG A 111 -6.41 -9.91 15.25
CA ARG A 111 -5.17 -9.16 15.38
C ARG A 111 -3.97 -10.04 15.05
N ALA A 112 -3.83 -11.20 15.69
CA ALA A 112 -2.76 -12.15 15.42
C ALA A 112 -2.76 -12.58 13.95
N TYR A 113 -3.93 -12.89 13.39
CA TYR A 113 -4.09 -13.23 11.99
C TYR A 113 -3.66 -12.10 11.05
N SER A 114 -4.06 -10.86 11.33
CA SER A 114 -3.67 -9.69 10.54
C SER A 114 -2.15 -9.47 10.57
N LEU A 115 -1.52 -9.60 11.75
CA LEU A 115 -0.05 -9.50 11.88
C LEU A 115 0.66 -10.61 11.11
N TYR A 116 0.15 -11.84 11.20
CA TYR A 116 0.68 -12.98 10.45
C TYR A 116 0.61 -12.74 8.93
N ARG A 117 -0.55 -12.29 8.42
CA ARG A 117 -0.74 -12.01 6.98
C ARG A 117 0.10 -10.82 6.50
N SER A 118 0.37 -9.85 7.35
CA SER A 118 1.29 -8.73 7.09
C SER A 118 2.77 -9.09 7.28
N GLN A 119 3.13 -10.37 7.46
CA GLN A 119 4.51 -10.85 7.65
C GLN A 119 5.21 -10.27 8.89
N ARG A 120 4.44 -9.83 9.89
CA ARG A 120 4.96 -9.33 11.18
C ARG A 120 5.02 -10.48 12.17
N GLU A 121 5.92 -11.42 11.90
CA GLU A 121 5.93 -12.74 12.54
C GLU A 121 6.16 -12.70 14.05
N SER A 122 7.11 -11.87 14.50
CA SER A 122 7.41 -11.72 15.93
C SER A 122 6.22 -11.19 16.70
N GLU A 123 5.54 -10.15 16.18
CA GLU A 123 4.34 -9.60 16.82
C GLU A 123 3.19 -10.60 16.79
N ALA A 124 3.03 -11.36 15.71
CA ALA A 124 2.02 -12.42 15.64
C ALA A 124 2.27 -13.51 16.69
N ALA A 125 3.53 -13.90 16.92
CA ALA A 125 3.91 -14.87 17.94
C ALA A 125 3.55 -14.37 19.34
N GLU A 126 3.92 -13.13 19.67
CA GLU A 126 3.59 -12.51 20.96
C GLU A 126 2.07 -12.47 21.20
N GLN A 127 1.28 -12.16 20.17
CA GLN A 127 -0.18 -12.15 20.29
C GLN A 127 -0.78 -13.54 20.46
N LEU A 128 -0.21 -14.58 19.84
CA LEU A 128 -0.67 -15.96 19.99
C LEU A 128 -0.30 -16.54 21.37
N GLU A 129 0.89 -16.24 21.88
CA GLU A 129 1.30 -16.64 23.22
C GLU A 129 0.36 -16.05 24.29
N ALA A 130 -0.05 -14.78 24.10
CA ALA A 130 -1.01 -14.12 24.98
C ALA A 130 -2.42 -14.74 24.95
N LEU A 131 -2.79 -15.44 23.87
CA LEU A 131 -4.06 -16.18 23.76
C LEU A 131 -4.05 -17.52 24.52
N GLY A 132 -2.86 -18.01 24.89
CA GLY A 132 -2.66 -19.21 25.70
C GLY A 132 -2.74 -20.54 24.93
N GLU A 133 -2.10 -21.57 25.49
CA GLU A 133 -2.13 -22.95 24.97
C GLU A 133 -3.55 -23.53 25.06
N GLY A 134 -4.05 -24.10 23.96
CA GLY A 134 -5.40 -24.68 23.90
C GLY A 134 -6.51 -23.69 23.53
N GLY A 135 -6.15 -22.57 22.89
CA GLY A 135 -7.12 -21.67 22.26
C GLY A 135 -8.03 -22.38 21.24
N HIS A 136 -9.02 -21.63 20.71
CA HIS A 136 -9.89 -22.14 19.63
C HIS A 136 -9.06 -22.78 18.50
N ARG A 137 -9.60 -23.80 17.84
CA ARG A 137 -8.95 -24.55 16.75
C ARG A 137 -8.20 -23.67 15.73
N GLY A 138 -8.73 -22.47 15.42
CA GLY A 138 -8.08 -21.50 14.55
C GLY A 138 -6.75 -20.91 15.09
N VAL A 139 -6.61 -20.78 16.40
CA VAL A 139 -5.36 -20.34 17.07
C VAL A 139 -4.27 -21.38 16.83
N VAL A 140 -4.58 -22.66 17.05
CA VAL A 140 -3.65 -23.78 16.84
C VAL A 140 -3.21 -23.87 15.37
N HIS A 141 -4.14 -23.65 14.42
CA HIS A 141 -3.81 -23.55 13.00
C HIS A 141 -2.81 -22.43 12.71
N LEU A 142 -3.08 -21.23 13.24
CA LEU A 142 -2.25 -20.06 12.99
C LEU A 142 -0.87 -20.22 13.63
N GLU A 143 -0.80 -20.84 14.81
CA GLU A 143 0.43 -21.16 15.51
C GLU A 143 1.27 -22.19 14.74
N ALA A 144 0.66 -23.25 14.20
CA ALA A 144 1.34 -24.23 13.37
C ALA A 144 1.92 -23.59 12.10
N GLN A 145 1.14 -22.73 11.44
CA GLN A 145 1.57 -21.99 10.26
C GLN A 145 2.72 -21.03 10.56
N LEU A 146 2.67 -20.34 11.70
CA LEU A 146 3.72 -19.43 12.14
C LEU A 146 5.02 -20.18 12.45
N ASN A 147 4.94 -21.30 13.19
CA ASN A 147 6.09 -22.14 13.49
C ASN A 147 6.72 -22.72 12.22
N TYR A 148 5.91 -23.16 11.25
CA TYR A 148 6.41 -23.60 9.96
C TYR A 148 7.21 -22.51 9.24
N ARG A 149 6.68 -21.28 9.22
CA ARG A 149 7.33 -20.14 8.56
C ARG A 149 8.64 -19.73 9.24
N GLN A 150 8.72 -19.86 10.56
CA GLN A 150 9.92 -19.59 11.36
C GLN A 150 10.97 -20.71 11.28
N GLY A 151 10.66 -21.85 10.65
CA GLY A 151 11.55 -23.01 10.57
C GLY A 151 11.51 -23.92 11.80
N SER A 152 10.61 -23.66 12.75
CA SER A 152 10.32 -24.53 13.90
C SER A 152 9.45 -25.72 13.46
N TYR A 153 9.96 -26.53 12.53
CA TYR A 153 9.19 -27.59 11.87
C TYR A 153 8.74 -28.69 12.83
N GLN A 154 9.51 -28.99 13.88
CA GLN A 154 9.11 -29.96 14.90
C GLN A 154 7.81 -29.53 15.58
N THR A 155 7.77 -28.30 16.12
CA THR A 155 6.57 -27.74 16.75
C THR A 155 5.40 -27.66 15.78
N ALA A 156 5.65 -27.29 14.51
CA ALA A 156 4.61 -27.29 13.49
C ALA A 156 4.02 -28.70 13.24
N CYS A 157 4.87 -29.74 13.17
CA CYS A 157 4.43 -31.13 13.06
C CYS A 157 3.54 -31.56 14.23
N ASP A 158 3.96 -31.22 15.46
CA ASP A 158 3.22 -31.58 16.68
C ASP A 158 1.83 -30.93 16.69
N LEU A 159 1.75 -29.63 16.35
CA LEU A 159 0.48 -28.89 16.28
C LEU A 159 -0.42 -29.38 15.14
N TYR A 160 0.12 -29.67 13.95
CA TYR A 160 -0.68 -30.24 12.86
C TYR A 160 -1.18 -31.65 13.19
N SER A 161 -0.38 -32.46 13.88
CA SER A 161 -0.82 -33.79 14.36
C SER A 161 -1.98 -33.65 15.33
N GLN A 162 -1.90 -32.72 16.29
CA GLN A 162 -3.00 -32.40 17.21
C GLN A 162 -4.27 -31.96 16.47
N LEU A 163 -4.14 -31.17 15.40
CA LEU A 163 -5.26 -30.74 14.56
C LEU A 163 -5.91 -31.92 13.82
N LEU A 164 -5.11 -32.89 13.36
CA LEU A 164 -5.61 -34.09 12.68
C LEU A 164 -6.36 -35.00 13.63
N ASP A 165 -5.89 -35.19 14.87
CA ASP A 165 -6.52 -36.05 15.88
C ASP A 165 -7.98 -35.70 16.15
N THR A 166 -8.34 -34.43 15.95
CA THR A 166 -9.69 -33.88 16.21
C THR A 166 -10.46 -33.52 14.93
N SER A 167 -9.86 -33.71 13.76
CA SER A 167 -10.50 -33.42 12.46
C SER A 167 -11.36 -34.58 11.95
N ASP A 168 -12.42 -34.27 11.20
CA ASP A 168 -13.15 -35.30 10.44
C ASP A 168 -12.31 -35.73 9.23
N PRO A 169 -11.98 -37.03 9.07
CA PRO A 169 -11.20 -37.54 7.93
C PRO A 169 -11.77 -37.20 6.55
N HIS A 170 -13.05 -36.87 6.43
CA HIS A 170 -13.70 -36.52 5.16
C HIS A 170 -13.84 -35.02 4.95
N SER A 171 -13.36 -34.20 5.89
CA SER A 171 -13.39 -32.75 5.77
C SER A 171 -12.28 -32.22 4.86
N GLU A 172 -12.55 -31.12 4.15
CA GLU A 172 -11.52 -30.40 3.39
C GLU A 172 -10.36 -29.96 4.31
N GLU A 173 -10.69 -29.52 5.54
CA GLU A 173 -9.72 -29.13 6.55
C GLU A 173 -8.72 -30.27 6.86
N HIS A 174 -9.18 -31.52 6.99
CA HIS A 174 -8.29 -32.65 7.24
C HIS A 174 -7.26 -32.82 6.12
N SER A 175 -7.71 -32.73 4.86
CA SER A 175 -6.83 -32.81 3.70
C SER A 175 -5.79 -31.68 3.67
N ASP A 176 -6.19 -30.46 4.01
CA ASP A 176 -5.30 -29.31 4.05
C ASP A 176 -4.26 -29.44 5.17
N VAL A 177 -4.69 -29.82 6.37
CA VAL A 177 -3.80 -30.04 7.52
C VAL A 177 -2.81 -31.17 7.23
N LEU A 178 -3.28 -32.27 6.64
CA LEU A 178 -2.42 -33.41 6.29
C LEU A 178 -1.33 -32.99 5.30
N THR A 179 -1.67 -32.19 4.30
CA THR A 179 -0.71 -31.64 3.33
C THR A 179 0.34 -30.78 4.04
N ASN A 180 -0.08 -29.91 4.95
CA ASN A 180 0.82 -29.06 5.71
C ASN A 180 1.72 -29.84 6.68
N LEU A 181 1.19 -30.91 7.30
CA LEU A 181 1.98 -31.82 8.12
C LEU A 181 3.07 -32.51 7.29
N GLN A 182 2.72 -33.06 6.13
CA GLN A 182 3.69 -33.70 5.23
C GLN A 182 4.78 -32.74 4.78
N ALA A 183 4.42 -31.48 4.48
CA ALA A 183 5.39 -30.45 4.15
C ALA A 183 6.33 -30.16 5.33
N SER A 184 5.80 -30.07 6.55
CA SER A 184 6.57 -29.84 7.77
C SER A 184 7.52 -31.00 8.07
N GLN A 185 7.05 -32.24 7.94
CA GLN A 185 7.84 -33.46 8.10
C GLN A 185 8.97 -33.52 7.07
N SER A 186 8.69 -33.22 5.80
CA SER A 186 9.69 -33.23 4.74
C SER A 186 10.84 -32.25 5.02
N HIS A 187 10.54 -31.05 5.54
CA HIS A 187 11.56 -30.07 5.92
C HIS A 187 12.36 -30.52 7.14
N LEU A 188 11.69 -31.09 8.14
CA LEU A 188 12.33 -31.62 9.34
C LEU A 188 13.29 -32.77 9.00
N ASP A 189 12.84 -33.71 8.15
CA ASP A 189 13.66 -34.83 7.68
C ASP A 189 14.86 -34.34 6.86
N PHE A 190 14.65 -33.34 6.01
CA PHE A 190 15.73 -32.68 5.27
C PHE A 190 16.80 -32.13 6.20
N ILE A 191 16.41 -31.39 7.25
CA ILE A 191 17.34 -30.78 8.21
C ILE A 191 18.07 -31.84 9.04
N ASN A 192 17.38 -32.90 9.45
CA ASN A 192 17.96 -33.89 10.37
C ASN A 192 18.86 -34.91 9.69
N SER A 193 18.50 -35.37 8.48
CA SER A 193 19.15 -36.54 7.90
C SER A 193 19.27 -36.52 6.38
N ALA A 194 18.24 -36.06 5.67
CA ALA A 194 18.21 -36.23 4.21
C ALA A 194 19.22 -35.30 3.49
N PHE A 195 19.61 -34.16 4.07
CA PHE A 195 20.66 -33.33 3.45
C PHE A 195 21.99 -34.07 3.29
N LEU A 196 22.40 -34.87 4.29
CA LEU A 196 23.64 -35.65 4.23
C LEU A 196 23.57 -36.75 3.15
N HIS A 197 22.42 -37.41 3.05
CA HIS A 197 22.20 -38.40 2.00
C HIS A 197 22.28 -37.77 0.61
N VAL A 198 21.61 -36.63 0.40
CA VAL A 198 21.65 -35.90 -0.87
C VAL A 198 23.09 -35.55 -1.24
N LEU A 199 23.88 -35.01 -0.29
CA LEU A 199 25.30 -34.71 -0.51
C LEU A 199 26.10 -35.95 -0.94
N GLY A 200 25.86 -37.11 -0.31
CA GLY A 200 26.53 -38.37 -0.66
C GLY A 200 26.15 -38.92 -2.04
N THR A 201 24.98 -38.55 -2.57
CA THR A 201 24.51 -38.97 -3.91
C THR A 201 24.90 -38.02 -5.04
N LEU A 202 25.56 -36.90 -4.74
CA LEU A 202 25.97 -35.94 -5.77
C LEU A 202 27.00 -36.57 -6.72
N PRO A 203 26.90 -36.31 -8.04
CA PRO A 203 27.93 -36.72 -8.99
C PRO A 203 29.29 -36.15 -8.58
N SER A 204 30.35 -36.97 -8.62
CA SER A 204 31.69 -36.56 -8.18
C SER A 204 32.21 -35.33 -8.93
N SER A 205 31.83 -35.14 -10.20
CA SER A 205 32.17 -33.93 -10.97
C SER A 205 31.56 -32.66 -10.38
N LEU A 206 30.33 -32.73 -9.86
CA LEU A 206 29.65 -31.61 -9.21
C LEU A 206 30.21 -31.37 -7.81
N ALA A 207 30.44 -32.43 -7.03
CA ALA A 207 31.07 -32.33 -5.71
C ALA A 207 32.45 -31.66 -5.79
N ASN A 208 33.31 -32.12 -6.70
CA ASN A 208 34.64 -31.54 -6.92
C ASN A 208 34.56 -30.06 -7.36
N SER A 209 33.57 -29.70 -8.17
CA SER A 209 33.34 -28.31 -8.59
C SER A 209 32.93 -27.42 -7.42
N LEU A 210 32.04 -27.91 -6.55
CA LEU A 210 31.59 -27.17 -5.36
C LEU A 210 32.71 -27.02 -4.32
N GLU A 211 33.50 -28.07 -4.08
CA GLU A 211 34.62 -28.05 -3.15
C GLU A 211 35.78 -27.14 -3.61
N SER A 212 35.98 -27.04 -4.93
CA SER A 212 37.01 -26.16 -5.52
C SER A 212 36.52 -24.73 -5.76
N SER A 213 35.21 -24.47 -5.68
CA SER A 213 34.68 -23.12 -5.83
C SER A 213 35.13 -22.26 -4.64
N PRO A 214 35.73 -21.08 -4.89
CA PRO A 214 36.04 -20.16 -3.80
C PRO A 214 34.75 -19.75 -3.08
N PRO A 215 34.79 -19.48 -1.77
CA PRO A 215 33.64 -19.00 -1.04
C PRO A 215 33.11 -17.71 -1.71
N PRO A 216 31.79 -17.49 -1.71
CA PRO A 216 31.20 -16.30 -2.31
C PRO A 216 31.84 -15.06 -1.69
N SER A 217 32.64 -14.36 -2.50
CA SER A 217 33.31 -13.14 -2.07
C SER A 217 32.24 -12.07 -1.93
N GLN A 218 32.05 -11.54 -0.72
CA GLN A 218 31.22 -10.36 -0.56
C GLN A 218 31.74 -9.26 -1.49
N PRO A 219 30.88 -8.54 -2.22
CA PRO A 219 31.31 -7.45 -3.10
C PRO A 219 32.00 -6.39 -2.23
N THR A 220 33.33 -6.42 -2.20
CA THR A 220 34.12 -5.38 -1.56
C THR A 220 34.04 -4.15 -2.47
N PRO A 221 33.67 -2.97 -1.95
CA PRO A 221 33.80 -1.75 -2.73
C PRO A 221 35.29 -1.57 -3.04
N ALA A 222 35.65 -1.62 -4.32
CA ALA A 222 37.03 -1.59 -4.78
C ALA A 222 37.73 -0.27 -4.40
N ILE A 223 38.34 -0.21 -3.22
CA ILE A 223 39.32 0.80 -2.87
C ILE A 223 40.68 0.23 -3.29
N LYS A 224 41.20 0.70 -4.44
CA LYS A 224 42.57 0.40 -4.88
C LYS A 224 43.56 1.03 -3.90
N VAL A 225 44.01 0.28 -2.91
CA VAL A 225 45.17 0.66 -2.08
C VAL A 225 46.40 0.01 -2.71
N SER A 226 47.23 0.84 -3.35
CA SER A 226 48.56 0.45 -3.79
C SER A 226 49.47 0.40 -2.56
N VAL A 227 49.89 -0.81 -2.17
CA VAL A 227 50.84 -1.04 -1.07
C VAL A 227 52.24 -1.16 -1.67
N PRO A 228 53.23 -0.35 -1.25
CA PRO A 228 54.63 -0.53 -1.66
C PRO A 228 55.32 -1.64 -0.83
N PRO A 229 56.41 -2.25 -1.33
CA PRO A 229 57.03 -3.42 -0.71
C PRO A 229 57.79 -3.08 0.59
N PRO A 230 58.06 -4.08 1.46
CA PRO A 230 58.55 -3.84 2.81
C PRO A 230 60.06 -3.58 2.82
N SER A 231 60.47 -2.58 3.58
CA SER A 231 61.85 -2.42 4.07
C SER A 231 61.82 -2.47 5.60
N VAL A 232 62.86 -3.08 6.15
CA VAL A 232 62.93 -3.66 7.49
C VAL A 232 63.32 -2.62 8.56
N GLU A 233 62.80 -2.86 9.77
CA GLU A 233 63.28 -2.49 11.12
C GLU A 233 62.95 -1.15 11.83
N SER A 234 62.28 -1.35 12.98
CA SER A 234 62.48 -0.74 14.32
C SER A 234 61.66 0.51 14.76
N PRO A 235 61.36 0.61 16.08
CA PRO A 235 60.06 1.10 16.56
C PRO A 235 60.10 2.47 17.26
N GLU A 236 58.88 2.96 17.56
CA GLU A 236 58.49 4.12 18.39
C GLU A 236 58.19 5.44 17.65
N ALA A 237 56.91 5.84 17.67
CA ALA A 237 56.40 7.07 18.28
C ALA A 237 55.00 7.43 17.74
N HIS A 238 54.07 7.72 18.65
CA HIS A 238 52.77 8.30 18.37
C HIS A 238 52.89 9.68 17.67
N VAL A 239 52.24 9.85 16.52
CA VAL A 239 51.93 11.18 15.96
C VAL A 239 50.49 11.20 15.45
N LYS A 240 49.72 12.17 15.95
CA LYS A 240 48.34 12.47 15.56
C LYS A 240 48.33 13.07 14.15
N ASP A 241 47.71 12.39 13.19
CA ASP A 241 47.55 12.92 11.84
C ASP A 241 46.49 14.04 11.78
N ALA A 242 46.91 15.21 11.28
CA ALA A 242 46.05 16.37 11.05
C ALA A 242 45.06 16.15 9.88
N PRO A 243 43.85 16.73 9.92
CA PRO A 243 42.83 16.49 8.88
C PRO A 243 43.26 17.09 7.53
N LYS A 244 43.24 16.25 6.49
CA LYS A 244 43.61 16.62 5.12
C LYS A 244 42.55 17.55 4.50
N LYS A 245 43.01 18.64 3.86
CA LYS A 245 42.14 19.66 3.24
C LYS A 245 41.34 19.09 2.05
N PRO A 246 40.05 19.44 1.90
CA PRO A 246 39.23 18.98 0.77
C PRO A 246 39.72 19.56 -0.56
N ARG A 247 39.76 18.72 -1.60
CA ARG A 247 40.16 19.11 -2.97
C ARG A 247 39.07 19.96 -3.63
N LYS A 248 39.46 21.12 -4.16
CA LYS A 248 38.59 22.16 -4.73
C LYS A 248 37.71 21.70 -5.91
N SER A 249 37.98 20.55 -6.52
CA SER A 249 37.15 19.99 -7.61
C SER A 249 35.83 19.40 -7.14
N ARG A 250 35.64 19.17 -5.84
CA ARG A 250 34.43 18.56 -5.27
C ARG A 250 33.54 19.55 -4.53
N VAL A 251 33.85 20.85 -4.62
CA VAL A 251 33.09 21.91 -3.95
C VAL A 251 32.52 22.84 -5.03
N PRO A 252 31.19 23.03 -5.10
CA PRO A 252 30.55 23.93 -6.06
C PRO A 252 31.08 25.37 -5.95
N ALA A 253 31.08 26.09 -7.06
CA ALA A 253 31.52 27.49 -7.09
C ALA A 253 30.76 28.33 -6.05
N GLY A 254 31.49 28.97 -5.13
CA GLY A 254 30.94 29.83 -4.08
C GLY A 254 30.88 29.23 -2.67
N VAL A 255 31.26 27.96 -2.47
CA VAL A 255 31.28 27.32 -1.14
C VAL A 255 32.73 27.20 -0.63
N VAL A 256 33.05 27.85 0.50
CA VAL A 256 34.34 27.73 1.18
C VAL A 256 34.12 26.94 2.47
N PRO A 257 34.65 25.70 2.59
CA PRO A 257 34.47 24.87 3.78
C PRO A 257 34.95 25.59 5.05
N GLY A 258 34.05 25.75 6.02
CA GLY A 258 34.29 26.40 7.31
C GLY A 258 33.82 27.85 7.44
N VAL A 259 33.50 28.53 6.33
CA VAL A 259 33.01 29.93 6.35
C VAL A 259 31.58 30.03 5.83
N THR A 260 31.19 29.22 4.84
CA THR A 260 29.80 29.17 4.39
C THR A 260 28.98 28.30 5.34
N PRO A 261 27.90 28.83 5.97
CA PRO A 261 27.00 28.02 6.76
C PRO A 261 26.45 26.87 5.90
N PRO A 262 26.24 25.68 6.49
CA PRO A 262 25.70 24.54 5.76
C PRO A 262 24.36 24.92 5.13
N PRO A 263 24.05 24.43 3.91
CA PRO A 263 22.78 24.72 3.27
C PRO A 263 21.61 24.33 4.17
N ASP A 264 20.60 25.19 4.21
CA ASP A 264 19.44 25.10 5.11
C ASP A 264 18.87 23.66 5.18
N PRO A 265 18.83 23.05 6.37
CA PRO A 265 18.36 21.68 6.57
C PRO A 265 16.88 21.51 6.20
N GLU A 266 16.09 22.58 6.09
CA GLU A 266 14.68 22.52 5.71
C GLU A 266 14.46 22.68 4.20
N ARG A 267 15.54 22.65 3.40
CA ARG A 267 15.47 22.89 1.95
C ARG A 267 14.67 21.84 1.19
N TRP A 268 14.57 20.62 1.71
CA TRP A 268 13.81 19.52 1.11
C TRP A 268 12.32 19.53 1.50
N LEU A 269 11.92 20.35 2.48
CA LEU A 269 10.52 20.54 2.86
C LEU A 269 9.81 21.45 1.86
N LYS A 270 8.49 21.25 1.69
CA LYS A 270 7.68 22.15 0.87
C LYS A 270 7.75 23.55 1.44
N LYS A 271 7.65 24.58 0.59
CA LYS A 271 7.85 25.97 1.01
C LYS A 271 6.91 26.41 2.14
N SER A 272 5.75 25.78 2.29
CA SER A 272 4.80 25.99 3.39
C SER A 272 5.18 25.35 4.72
N GLU A 273 6.07 24.36 4.69
CA GLU A 273 6.48 23.54 5.84
C GLU A 273 7.84 23.98 6.39
N ARG A 274 8.44 25.03 5.81
CA ARG A 274 9.70 25.61 6.27
C ARG A 274 9.45 26.53 7.44
N SER A 275 10.27 26.48 8.47
CA SER A 275 10.27 27.40 9.62
C SER A 275 10.42 28.87 9.20
N THR A 276 11.11 29.14 8.09
CA THR A 276 11.25 30.49 7.51
C THR A 276 9.99 30.99 6.80
N PHE A 277 8.97 30.14 6.64
CA PHE A 277 7.75 30.48 5.93
C PHE A 277 6.84 31.33 6.81
N SER A 278 7.05 32.65 6.76
CA SER A 278 6.06 33.59 7.27
C SER A 278 4.87 33.61 6.31
N GLN A 279 3.73 33.09 6.75
CA GLN A 279 2.44 33.36 6.10
C GLN A 279 2.20 34.88 6.15
N GLY A 280 2.42 35.56 5.03
CA GLY A 280 2.15 36.98 4.90
C GLY A 280 0.70 37.25 5.29
N ARG A 281 0.52 37.90 6.44
CA ARG A 281 -0.79 38.28 6.99
C ARG A 281 -1.48 39.16 5.95
N ARG A 282 -2.37 38.56 5.14
CA ARG A 282 -3.04 39.22 4.03
C ARG A 282 -3.98 40.29 4.59
N ARG A 283 -3.50 41.54 4.68
CA ARG A 283 -4.36 42.69 4.92
C ARG A 283 -5.36 42.80 3.77
N LYS A 284 -6.64 42.76 4.14
CA LYS A 284 -7.78 42.92 3.25
C LYS A 284 -7.94 44.39 2.88
N THR A 285 -7.42 44.77 1.73
CA THR A 285 -7.71 46.00 0.95
C THR A 285 -7.15 45.71 -0.44
N GLY A 286 -7.91 45.54 -1.51
CA GLY A 286 -8.80 46.53 -2.11
C GLY A 286 -8.17 46.97 -3.44
N ALA A 287 -8.83 46.60 -4.55
CA ALA A 287 -8.68 47.13 -5.91
C ALA A 287 -7.40 46.83 -6.73
N GLY A 288 -7.62 46.46 -8.01
CA GLY A 288 -6.80 46.97 -9.12
C GLY A 288 -6.13 45.94 -10.04
N GLY A 289 -6.80 45.60 -11.14
CA GLY A 289 -6.22 45.75 -12.48
C GLY A 289 -5.54 44.55 -13.17
N ALA A 290 -6.06 44.24 -14.36
CA ALA A 290 -5.42 43.70 -15.58
C ALA A 290 -4.67 42.35 -15.49
N THR A 291 -5.09 41.24 -16.11
CA THR A 291 -5.33 40.91 -17.54
C THR A 291 -4.13 41.10 -18.49
N GLN A 292 -3.97 40.08 -19.36
CA GLN A 292 -2.99 39.87 -20.47
C GLN A 292 -1.73 39.09 -20.04
N GLY A 293 -1.31 38.00 -20.70
CA GLY A 293 -1.63 37.49 -22.04
C GLY A 293 -1.36 35.98 -22.20
N ALA A 294 -1.70 35.50 -23.39
CA ALA A 294 -1.92 34.11 -23.80
C ALA A 294 -0.68 33.44 -24.45
N ALA A 295 -0.92 32.22 -24.98
CA ALA A 295 -0.09 31.35 -25.85
C ALA A 295 0.72 30.27 -25.12
N SER A 296 0.78 28.99 -25.48
CA SER A 296 0.09 28.15 -26.47
C SER A 296 0.25 26.70 -25.99
N VAL A 297 -0.76 25.86 -26.16
CA VAL A 297 -0.66 24.41 -25.93
C VAL A 297 -0.26 23.77 -27.25
N ASP A 298 0.94 23.20 -27.30
CA ASP A 298 1.32 22.26 -28.35
C ASP A 298 1.19 20.84 -27.81
N VAL A 299 0.37 20.04 -28.51
CA VAL A 299 0.04 18.66 -28.19
C VAL A 299 0.72 17.80 -29.26
N GLY A 300 1.89 17.26 -28.91
CA GLY A 300 2.54 16.17 -29.64
C GLY A 300 2.16 14.84 -29.03
N ALA A 301 1.24 14.14 -29.67
CA ALA A 301 0.78 12.79 -29.32
C ALA A 301 1.81 11.71 -29.68
N SER A 302 1.84 10.62 -28.91
CA SER A 302 1.94 9.23 -29.40
C SER A 302 1.78 8.25 -28.23
N ILE A 303 0.60 7.65 -28.07
CA ILE A 303 0.42 6.26 -27.62
C ILE A 303 -0.84 5.71 -28.29
N SER A 304 -0.67 4.46 -28.71
CA SER A 304 -1.47 3.54 -29.50
C SER A 304 -2.96 3.35 -29.13
N THR A 305 -3.77 3.30 -30.20
CA THR A 305 -4.99 2.49 -30.49
C THR A 305 -5.86 1.94 -29.36
N PRO A 306 -7.20 1.99 -29.54
CA PRO A 306 -7.88 0.75 -29.93
C PRO A 306 -8.94 0.90 -31.04
N LYS A 307 -9.10 -0.20 -31.78
CA LYS A 307 -10.12 -0.44 -32.82
C LYS A 307 -11.40 -0.92 -32.13
N GLY A 308 -12.49 -0.17 -32.28
CA GLY A 308 -13.82 -0.52 -31.81
C GLY A 308 -14.88 0.02 -32.76
N THR A 309 -15.38 -0.86 -33.62
CA THR A 309 -16.37 -0.64 -34.68
C THR A 309 -17.78 -0.44 -34.12
N GLY A 310 -18.56 0.50 -34.69
CA GLY A 310 -20.02 0.50 -34.54
C GLY A 310 -20.69 1.87 -34.72
N SER A 311 -20.87 2.33 -35.96
CA SER A 311 -21.69 3.52 -36.28
C SER A 311 -22.91 3.15 -37.12
N LYS A 312 -24.07 3.52 -36.56
CA LYS A 312 -25.28 4.11 -37.16
C LYS A 312 -25.68 3.76 -38.60
N GLY A 313 -26.97 3.42 -38.73
CA GLY A 313 -27.70 3.45 -39.99
C GLY A 313 -27.98 4.85 -40.54
N LYS A 314 -28.24 4.90 -41.86
CA LYS A 314 -29.35 5.59 -42.55
C LYS A 314 -29.09 5.60 -44.06
N LYS A 315 -30.05 5.12 -44.86
CA LYS A 315 -30.57 5.70 -46.13
C LYS A 315 -31.55 4.67 -46.72
N LYS A 316 -32.86 4.96 -46.79
CA LYS A 316 -33.57 5.68 -47.85
C LYS A 316 -33.30 5.13 -49.26
N LYS A 317 -34.22 4.30 -49.75
CA LYS A 317 -34.96 4.55 -50.98
C LYS A 317 -36.36 3.96 -50.81
#